data_AF-A0A2J6MV84-F1
#
_entry.id   AF-A0A2J6MV84-F1
#
_cell.length_a   1.000
_cell.length_b   1.000
_cell.length_c   1.000
_cell.angle_alpha   90.00
_cell.angle_beta   90.00
_cell.angle_gamma   90.00
#
_symmetry.space_group_name_H-M   'P 1'
#
loop_
_entity.id
_entity.type
_entity.pdbx_description
1 polymer ?
#
loop_
_entity_poly.entity_id
_entity_poly.type
_entity_poly.pdbx_seq_one_letter_code
_entity_poly.pdbx_strand_id
1 'polypeptide(L)'
;MPLVPLASGLLLCLGLSGCLSQDPPLNLPDARVISFDGNAAVPPDCTQIAEPSHLGDPDRLPHPTIPFGCATYANLAAELARPEDAVSPKPYAGERAADAALGASAVRALENGKVTPLTSGNTMSSPEN
;
A
#
# COMPACT_ATOMS: atom_id res chain seq x y z
N MET A 1 26.86 -4.12 -44.60
CA MET A 1 25.81 -4.88 -43.88
C MET A 1 26.24 -5.09 -42.41
N PRO A 2 26.00 -4.14 -41.49
CA PRO A 2 26.33 -4.27 -40.07
C PRO A 2 25.11 -4.60 -39.19
N LEU A 3 24.08 -5.27 -39.73
CA LEU A 3 22.83 -5.54 -39.00
C LEU A 3 22.97 -6.64 -37.92
N VAL A 4 23.96 -7.52 -38.05
CA VAL A 4 24.11 -8.71 -37.18
C VAL A 4 24.60 -8.39 -35.76
N PRO A 5 25.62 -7.53 -35.52
CA PRO A 5 26.09 -7.25 -34.16
C PRO A 5 25.11 -6.41 -33.33
N LEU A 6 24.33 -5.54 -33.98
CA LEU A 6 23.31 -4.71 -33.34
C LEU A 6 22.15 -5.54 -32.79
N ALA A 7 21.72 -6.58 -33.52
CA ALA A 7 20.66 -7.46 -33.09
C ALA A 7 21.06 -8.30 -31.85
N SER A 8 22.32 -8.77 -31.79
CA SER A 8 22.82 -9.54 -30.64
C SER A 8 22.97 -8.70 -29.37
N GLY A 9 23.44 -7.46 -29.49
CA GLY A 9 23.54 -6.55 -28.33
C GLY A 9 22.19 -6.23 -27.70
N LEU A 10 21.17 -6.02 -28.54
CA LEU A 10 19.82 -5.71 -28.06
C LEU A 10 19.17 -6.89 -27.32
N LEU A 11 19.34 -8.12 -27.84
CA LEU A 11 18.89 -9.36 -27.19
C LEU A 11 19.57 -9.59 -25.83
N LEU A 12 20.85 -9.24 -25.70
CA LEU A 12 21.58 -9.37 -24.44
C LEU A 12 21.04 -8.38 -23.38
N CYS A 13 20.82 -7.12 -23.77
CA CYS A 13 20.25 -6.10 -22.87
C CYS A 13 18.83 -6.45 -22.40
N LEU A 14 18.00 -7.00 -23.29
CA LEU A 14 16.64 -7.47 -22.96
C LEU A 14 16.63 -8.71 -22.06
N GLY A 15 17.66 -9.57 -22.15
CA GLY A 15 17.80 -10.72 -21.25
C GLY A 15 18.28 -10.34 -19.85
N LEU A 16 19.11 -9.30 -19.73
CA LEU A 16 19.67 -8.84 -18.45
C LEU A 16 18.70 -8.00 -17.62
N SER A 17 17.71 -7.34 -18.22
CA SER A 17 16.69 -6.58 -17.48
C SER A 17 15.76 -7.46 -16.64
N GLY A 18 15.61 -8.74 -17.00
CA GLY A 18 14.83 -9.71 -16.23
C GLY A 18 15.48 -10.15 -14.92
N CYS A 19 16.83 -10.09 -14.82
CA CYS A 19 17.56 -10.51 -13.62
C CYS A 19 17.59 -9.46 -12.50
N LEU A 20 17.24 -8.20 -12.79
CA LEU A 20 17.20 -7.08 -11.84
C LEU A 20 15.80 -6.78 -11.31
N SER A 21 14.77 -7.43 -11.87
CA SER A 21 13.35 -7.11 -11.63
C SER A 21 12.66 -8.06 -10.67
N GLN A 22 13.40 -8.93 -9.97
CA GLN A 22 12.80 -9.69 -8.89
C GLN A 22 12.65 -8.74 -7.72
N ASP A 23 11.50 -8.07 -7.64
CA ASP A 23 11.12 -7.26 -6.49
C ASP A 23 11.39 -8.12 -5.24
N PRO A 24 12.23 -7.65 -4.31
CA PRO A 24 12.43 -8.38 -3.07
C PRO A 24 11.03 -8.54 -2.45
N PRO A 25 10.64 -9.75 -2.02
CA PRO A 25 9.34 -9.94 -1.43
C PRO A 25 9.27 -9.08 -0.17
N LEU A 26 8.56 -7.95 -0.25
CA LEU A 26 8.25 -7.13 0.91
C LEU A 26 7.25 -7.93 1.73
N ASN A 27 7.75 -8.58 2.79
CA ASN A 27 6.92 -9.32 3.74
C ASN A 27 6.15 -8.34 4.65
N LEU A 28 5.37 -7.44 4.05
CA LEU A 28 4.50 -6.55 4.79
C LEU A 28 3.37 -7.36 5.42
N PRO A 29 3.15 -7.20 6.74
CA PRO A 29 2.12 -7.96 7.39
C PRO A 29 0.71 -7.43 7.06
N ASP A 30 -0.28 -8.30 7.18
CA ASP A 30 -1.69 -7.92 6.97
C ASP A 30 -2.13 -6.80 7.94
N ALA A 31 -3.18 -6.06 7.58
CA ALA A 31 -3.70 -4.94 8.39
C ALA A 31 -4.08 -5.33 9.82
N ARG A 32 -4.27 -6.63 10.12
CA ARG A 32 -4.46 -7.19 11.46
C ARG A 32 -3.32 -6.93 12.44
N VAL A 33 -2.17 -6.39 12.00
CA VAL A 33 -1.13 -5.92 12.93
C VAL A 33 -1.51 -4.64 13.66
N ILE A 34 -2.53 -3.92 13.17
CA ILE A 34 -3.15 -2.83 13.91
C ILE A 34 -4.08 -3.45 14.96
N SER A 35 -3.86 -3.10 16.22
CA SER A 35 -4.64 -3.59 17.35
C SER A 35 -5.60 -2.52 17.88
N PHE A 36 -6.42 -2.87 18.87
CA PHE A 36 -7.35 -1.95 19.53
C PHE A 36 -7.15 -2.03 21.05
N ASP A 37 -6.85 -0.90 21.70
CA ASP A 37 -6.57 -0.83 23.15
C ASP A 37 -7.83 -0.61 24.01
N GLY A 38 -9.01 -0.58 23.38
CA GLY A 38 -10.28 -0.25 24.02
C GLY A 38 -10.74 1.19 23.77
N ASN A 39 -9.88 2.04 23.24
CA ASN A 39 -10.19 3.44 22.91
C ASN A 39 -9.73 3.85 21.51
N ALA A 40 -8.54 3.44 21.09
CA ALA A 40 -7.95 3.81 19.81
C ALA A 40 -7.32 2.61 19.10
N ALA A 41 -7.12 2.77 17.80
CA ALA A 41 -6.34 1.82 17.03
C ALA A 41 -4.87 2.08 17.30
N VAL A 42 -4.12 1.00 17.54
CA VAL A 42 -2.71 1.06 17.91
C VAL A 42 -1.89 0.43 16.77
N PRO A 43 -0.98 1.19 16.15
CA PRO A 43 -0.12 0.65 15.11
C PRO A 43 0.85 -0.40 15.69
N PRO A 44 1.44 -1.25 14.84
CA PRO A 44 2.45 -2.20 15.28
C PRO A 44 3.70 -1.48 15.79
N ASP A 45 4.44 -2.16 16.67
CA ASP A 45 5.80 -1.77 17.00
C ASP A 45 6.68 -1.87 15.74
N CYS A 46 7.27 -0.74 15.33
CA CYS A 46 8.04 -0.66 14.11
C CYS A 46 9.30 -1.53 14.12
N THR A 47 9.78 -1.94 15.30
CA THR A 47 10.88 -2.90 15.41
C THR A 47 10.46 -4.33 15.08
N GLN A 48 9.17 -4.67 15.23
CA GLN A 48 8.63 -6.00 14.95
C GLN A 48 8.32 -6.23 13.47
N ILE A 49 8.23 -5.17 12.68
CA ILE A 49 8.01 -5.21 11.23
C ILE A 49 9.26 -4.76 10.44
N ALA A 50 10.40 -4.68 11.11
CA ALA A 50 11.64 -4.24 10.51
C ALA A 50 12.28 -5.38 9.71
N GLU A 51 12.45 -5.17 8.41
CA GLU A 51 13.08 -6.15 7.51
C GLU A 51 14.55 -5.82 7.25
N PRO A 52 15.43 -6.82 7.13
CA PRO A 52 16.81 -6.60 6.74
C PRO A 52 16.88 -6.00 5.33
N SER A 53 17.65 -4.93 5.16
CA SER A 53 17.94 -4.43 3.82
C SER A 53 18.82 -5.43 3.08
N HIS A 54 18.50 -5.72 1.82
CA HIS A 54 19.42 -6.45 0.93
C HIS A 54 20.59 -5.59 0.43
N LEU A 55 20.66 -4.31 0.84
CA LEU A 55 21.81 -3.44 0.59
C LEU A 55 22.89 -3.70 1.64
N GLY A 56 24.07 -4.12 1.20
CA GLY A 56 25.23 -4.37 2.07
C GLY A 56 26.00 -5.63 1.69
N ASP A 57 27.25 -5.71 2.13
CA ASP A 57 28.07 -6.92 2.08
C ASP A 57 27.93 -7.64 3.43
N PRO A 58 27.17 -8.75 3.53
CA PRO A 58 26.92 -9.44 4.80
C PRO A 58 28.19 -9.89 5.50
N ASP A 59 29.29 -10.07 4.75
CA ASP A 59 30.56 -10.56 5.26
C ASP A 59 31.44 -9.43 5.84
N ARG A 60 31.06 -8.15 5.63
CA ARG A 60 31.81 -6.98 6.09
C ARG A 60 31.03 -6.03 6.99
N LEU A 61 29.74 -5.83 6.73
CA LEU A 61 28.90 -4.89 7.48
C LEU A 61 27.49 -5.48 7.69
N PRO A 62 26.92 -5.34 8.89
CA PRO A 62 25.55 -5.77 9.13
C PRO A 62 24.60 -5.00 8.22
N HIS A 63 23.64 -5.71 7.63
CA HIS A 63 22.58 -5.13 6.83
C HIS A 63 21.74 -4.17 7.69
N PRO A 64 21.52 -2.91 7.26
CA PRO A 64 20.64 -2.01 7.98
C PRO A 64 19.21 -2.54 7.94
N THR A 65 18.52 -2.57 9.08
CA THR A 65 17.11 -2.97 9.15
C THR A 65 16.20 -1.78 8.86
N ILE A 66 15.16 -1.98 8.06
CA ILE A 66 14.24 -0.93 7.62
C ILE A 66 12.81 -1.28 8.06
N PRO A 67 12.12 -0.41 8.83
CA PRO A 67 10.74 -0.63 9.27
C PRO A 67 9.75 -0.27 8.16
N PHE A 68 9.69 -1.10 7.11
CA PHE A 68 8.77 -0.88 6.00
C PHE A 68 7.32 -0.83 6.49
N GLY A 69 6.58 0.19 6.05
CA GLY A 69 5.18 0.38 6.42
C GLY A 69 4.92 1.04 7.78
N CYS A 70 5.94 1.33 8.60
CA CYS A 70 5.76 1.96 9.92
C CYS A 70 4.92 3.26 9.86
N ALA A 71 5.25 4.17 8.93
CA ALA A 71 4.46 5.38 8.71
C ALA A 71 3.05 5.05 8.16
N THR A 72 2.95 4.08 7.26
CA THR A 72 1.68 3.66 6.66
C THR A 72 0.70 3.11 7.70
N TYR A 73 1.13 2.19 8.56
CA TYR A 73 0.27 1.63 9.60
C TYR A 73 -0.06 2.65 10.69
N ALA A 74 0.87 3.57 11.02
CA ALA A 74 0.59 4.65 11.95
C ALA A 74 -0.48 5.61 11.43
N ASN A 75 -0.38 6.02 10.16
CA ASN A 75 -1.39 6.86 9.53
C ASN A 75 -2.73 6.13 9.43
N LEU A 76 -2.71 4.87 9.00
CA LEU A 76 -3.93 4.07 8.91
C LEU A 76 -4.61 3.93 10.28
N ALA A 77 -3.86 3.62 11.35
CA ALA A 77 -4.40 3.54 12.69
C ALA A 77 -5.05 4.87 13.15
N ALA A 78 -4.46 6.02 12.79
CA ALA A 78 -5.03 7.33 13.09
C ALA A 78 -6.30 7.65 12.26
N GLU A 79 -6.43 7.09 11.07
CA GLU A 79 -7.53 7.34 10.13
C GLU A 79 -8.71 6.36 10.28
N LEU A 80 -8.57 5.28 11.06
CA LEU A 80 -9.64 4.32 11.27
C LEU A 80 -10.87 5.00 11.92
N ALA A 81 -11.95 5.11 11.13
CA ALA A 81 -13.22 5.68 11.59
C ALA A 81 -13.87 4.86 12.72
N ARG A 82 -13.59 3.55 12.78
CA ARG A 82 -14.01 2.63 13.83
C ARG A 82 -12.83 1.73 14.22
N PRO A 83 -12.02 2.11 15.21
CA PRO A 83 -10.86 1.36 15.65
C PRO A 83 -11.13 -0.12 15.99
N GLU A 84 -12.32 -0.44 16.49
CA GLU A 84 -12.71 -1.81 16.84
C GLU A 84 -12.78 -2.77 15.63
N ASP A 85 -12.95 -2.23 14.42
CA ASP A 85 -13.00 -3.03 13.19
C ASP A 85 -11.64 -3.66 12.86
N ALA A 86 -10.53 -3.13 13.38
CA ALA A 86 -9.19 -3.70 13.18
C ALA A 86 -9.06 -5.12 13.76
N VAL A 87 -9.74 -5.39 14.89
CA VAL A 87 -9.71 -6.69 15.58
C VAL A 87 -10.96 -7.53 15.35
N SER A 88 -12.09 -6.88 15.07
CA SER A 88 -13.37 -7.54 14.80
C SER A 88 -14.04 -6.93 13.57
N PRO A 89 -13.55 -7.23 12.35
CA PRO A 89 -14.11 -6.68 11.12
C PRO A 89 -15.59 -7.03 11.03
N LYS A 90 -16.45 -6.01 10.88
CA LYS A 90 -17.85 -6.26 10.56
C LYS A 90 -17.92 -6.65 9.09
N PRO A 91 -18.73 -7.65 8.72
CA PRO A 91 -18.97 -7.98 7.32
C PRO A 91 -19.40 -6.70 6.60
N TYR A 92 -18.62 -6.29 5.61
CA TYR A 92 -19.00 -5.15 4.80
C TYR A 92 -20.22 -5.56 3.99
N ALA A 93 -21.29 -4.74 3.98
CA ALA A 93 -22.52 -5.09 3.28
C ALA A 93 -22.29 -5.37 1.78
N GLY A 94 -21.20 -4.83 1.21
CA GLY A 94 -20.74 -5.10 -0.15
C GLY A 94 -19.99 -6.43 -0.37
N GLU A 95 -19.80 -7.28 0.65
CA GLU A 95 -19.11 -8.59 0.48
C GLU A 95 -20.07 -9.69 0.02
N ARG A 96 -21.36 -9.61 0.36
CA ARG A 96 -22.39 -10.55 -0.18
C ARG A 96 -22.82 -10.23 -1.60
N ALA A 97 -22.56 -8.99 -2.03
CA ALA A 97 -22.53 -8.56 -3.41
C ALA A 97 -21.91 -7.16 -3.38
N ALA A 98 -20.74 -6.98 -4.00
CA ALA A 98 -20.49 -5.71 -4.64
C ALA A 98 -21.51 -5.69 -5.77
N ASP A 99 -22.74 -5.29 -5.43
CA ASP A 99 -23.82 -5.19 -6.38
C ASP A 99 -23.33 -4.15 -7.37
N ALA A 100 -22.89 -4.64 -8.54
CA ALA A 100 -22.34 -3.79 -9.58
C ALA A 100 -23.33 -2.69 -9.95
N ALA A 101 -24.64 -2.90 -9.74
CA ALA A 101 -25.65 -1.88 -9.89
C ALA A 101 -25.58 -0.82 -8.80
N LEU A 102 -25.29 -1.20 -7.54
CA LEU A 102 -25.06 -0.26 -6.43
C LEU A 102 -23.81 0.58 -6.70
N GLY A 103 -22.70 -0.04 -7.11
CA GLY A 103 -21.50 0.69 -7.54
C GLY A 103 -21.75 1.64 -8.70
N ALA A 104 -22.41 1.17 -9.77
CA ALA A 104 -22.77 2.00 -10.92
C ALA A 104 -23.78 3.10 -10.56
N SER A 105 -24.67 2.87 -9.58
CA SER A 105 -25.60 3.89 -9.08
C SER A 105 -24.89 4.96 -8.26
N ALA A 106 -23.87 4.59 -7.48
CA ALA A 106 -23.06 5.52 -6.72
C ALA A 106 -22.25 6.43 -7.65
N VAL A 107 -21.63 5.86 -8.69
CA VAL A 107 -20.93 6.63 -9.74
C VAL A 107 -21.91 7.58 -10.45
N ARG A 108 -23.08 7.09 -10.88
CA ARG A 108 -24.10 7.96 -11.50
C ARG A 108 -24.62 9.03 -10.54
N ALA A 109 -24.75 8.74 -9.25
CA ALA A 109 -25.17 9.74 -8.27
C ALA A 109 -24.10 10.84 -8.14
N LEU A 110 -22.82 10.46 -8.14
CA LEU A 110 -21.69 11.40 -8.14
C LEU A 110 -21.69 12.27 -9.40
N GLU A 111 -21.76 11.66 -10.59
CA GLU A 111 -21.79 12.36 -11.89
C GLU A 111 -22.99 13.32 -12.00
N ASN A 112 -24.15 12.93 -11.44
CA ASN A 112 -25.35 13.74 -11.47
C ASN A 112 -25.46 14.72 -10.30
N GLY A 113 -24.40 14.88 -9.48
CA GLY A 113 -24.38 15.83 -8.35
C GLY A 113 -25.38 15.49 -7.23
N LYS A 114 -25.79 14.22 -7.11
CA LYS A 114 -26.75 13.72 -6.11
C LYS A 114 -26.07 13.18 -4.85
N VAL A 115 -24.77 13.37 -4.69
CA VAL A 115 -24.04 12.99 -3.47
C VAL A 115 -24.13 14.09 -2.43
N THR A 116 -24.18 13.71 -1.16
CA THR A 116 -24.09 14.66 -0.05
C THR A 116 -22.75 15.40 -0.16
N PRO A 117 -22.74 16.74 -0.22
CA PRO A 117 -21.50 17.49 -0.23
C PRO A 117 -20.70 17.18 1.04
N LEU A 118 -19.39 16.96 0.90
CA LEU A 118 -18.51 16.90 2.06
C LEU A 118 -18.66 18.22 2.82
N THR A 119 -18.89 18.13 4.14
CA THR A 119 -18.99 19.32 4.99
C THR A 119 -17.70 20.12 4.83
N SER A 120 -17.82 21.37 4.36
CA SER A 120 -16.72 22.30 4.19
C SER A 120 -16.03 22.56 5.53
N GLY A 121 -15.04 21.75 5.85
CA GLY A 121 -14.32 21.81 7.11
C GLY A 121 -13.01 21.02 7.10
N ASN A 122 -12.94 19.92 6.35
CA ASN A 122 -11.78 19.02 6.36
C ASN A 122 -11.25 18.67 4.96
N THR A 123 -11.24 19.60 4.00
CA THR A 123 -10.49 19.43 2.75
C THR A 123 -9.12 20.06 2.87
N MET A 124 -8.08 19.23 2.93
CA MET A 124 -6.70 19.64 2.69
C MET A 124 -6.59 20.04 1.21
N SER A 125 -6.54 21.33 0.90
CA SER A 125 -6.18 21.79 -0.44
C SER A 125 -4.68 21.58 -0.63
N SER A 126 -4.28 20.75 -1.59
CA SER A 126 -2.90 20.71 -2.08
C SER A 126 -2.61 22.01 -2.84
N PRO A 127 -1.57 22.78 -2.51
CA PRO A 127 -1.18 23.91 -3.33
C PRO A 127 -0.45 23.38 -4.57
N GLU A 128 -1.04 23.58 -5.75
CA GLU A 128 -0.30 23.54 -7.02
C GLU A 128 0.56 24.81 -7.11
N ASN A 129 1.87 24.63 -7.35
CA ASN A 129 2.78 25.69 -7.76
C ASN A 129 3.66 25.13 -8.89
#